data_AF-A0A2A4K4K2-F1
#
_entry.id   AF-A0A2A4K4K2-F1
#
_cell.length_a   1.000
_cell.length_b   1.000
_cell.length_c   1.000
_cell.angle_alpha   90.00
_cell.angle_beta   90.00
_cell.angle_gamma   90.00
#
_symmetry.space_group_name_H-M   'P 1'
#
loop_
_entity.id
_entity.type
_entity.pdbx_description
1 polymer ?
#
loop_
_entity_poly.entity_id
_entity_poly.type
_entity_poly.pdbx_seq_one_letter_code
_entity_poly.pdbx_strand_id
1 'polypeptide(L)'
;MLFRNQYAVLIFVICLLQCALSEFITLSILGSAAVASWYSWDTIKENTYCRYRECCTDQHVPFDINKLKLSLSQRMFGQPLVDELVNILHAHKEAVHDENKRNKKALVISLHGWPGVGKNYAATMIAEALYTKGMHSKYVKLFMGKKDFDCSNLQKKKEDLVATLNSIVKNCPRSLIIFDEIHDMCPSVLDTIKPMLDHHHAVDGIDYRDSIFIFISNIGGQEIATKLLDLYAQGAKRGDVEFHDFEPIIRRTAYFQGGFEKAAAIANHLIDHYVPFLPLEQHHVEMCALAEFRSHSVYHPTKEMMAECCTDQHVPFDINKLKLSLSQRMFGQPLVDELVNILHAHKEAVHDENKRNKKALVISLHGWPGVGKNYAATMIAEALYTKGMHSKYVKLFMGKKDFDCSNLQKKKEDLVATLNSIVKNCPRSLIIFDEIHDMCPSVLDTIKPMLDHHHAVDGIDYRDSIFIFISNIGGQEIATKLLDLYAQGAKRGGFEKAAAIANHLIDHYVPFLPLEQHHVEMCALAEFRSHSVYHPTKEMMAEALSVITYGPNEDQPIFANNGCKRFTRHIPYVIQKNKQKLEL
;
A
#
# COMPACT_ATOMS: atom_id res chain seq x y z
N MET A 1 -79.48 -12.62 -15.43
CA MET A 1 -78.41 -13.64 -15.43
C MET A 1 -78.04 -14.20 -16.82
N LEU A 2 -78.37 -13.53 -17.93
CA LEU A 2 -78.09 -14.04 -19.29
C LEU A 2 -76.88 -13.39 -20.01
N PHE A 3 -76.32 -12.30 -19.47
CA PHE A 3 -75.21 -11.59 -20.13
C PHE A 3 -73.80 -12.08 -19.77
N ARG A 4 -73.62 -12.86 -18.69
CA ARG A 4 -72.28 -13.33 -18.28
C ARG A 4 -71.81 -14.57 -19.06
N ASN A 5 -72.72 -15.29 -19.71
CA ASN A 5 -72.41 -16.53 -20.42
C ASN A 5 -71.99 -16.30 -21.88
N GLN A 6 -72.36 -15.15 -22.49
CA GLN A 6 -71.98 -14.85 -23.88
C GLN A 6 -70.51 -14.44 -24.02
N TYR A 7 -69.94 -13.74 -23.03
CA TYR A 7 -68.52 -13.36 -23.05
C TYR A 7 -67.58 -14.56 -22.86
N ALA A 8 -67.98 -15.56 -22.07
CA ALA A 8 -67.18 -16.78 -21.88
C ALA A 8 -67.10 -17.61 -23.17
N VAL A 9 -68.20 -17.70 -23.91
CA VAL A 9 -68.23 -18.40 -25.22
C VAL A 9 -67.42 -17.62 -26.26
N LEU A 10 -67.49 -16.29 -26.27
CA LEU A 10 -66.70 -15.47 -27.19
C LEU A 10 -65.20 -15.61 -26.94
N ILE A 11 -64.76 -15.62 -25.68
CA ILE A 11 -63.35 -15.83 -25.31
C ILE A 11 -62.89 -17.25 -25.69
N PHE A 12 -63.72 -18.26 -25.49
CA PHE A 12 -63.40 -19.64 -25.86
C PHE A 12 -63.28 -19.83 -27.39
N VAL A 13 -64.14 -19.17 -28.17
CA VAL A 13 -64.08 -19.20 -29.63
C VAL A 13 -62.85 -18.45 -30.16
N ILE A 14 -62.47 -17.31 -29.56
CA ILE A 14 -61.25 -16.58 -29.94
C ILE A 14 -59.99 -17.42 -29.64
N CYS A 15 -59.98 -18.15 -28.51
CA CYS A 15 -58.87 -19.03 -28.15
C CYS A 15 -58.75 -20.23 -29.11
N LEU A 16 -59.87 -20.80 -29.57
CA LEU A 16 -59.89 -21.86 -30.58
C LEU A 16 -59.44 -21.37 -31.96
N LEU A 17 -59.80 -20.14 -32.36
CA LEU A 17 -59.33 -19.54 -33.61
C LEU A 17 -57.83 -19.24 -33.61
N GLN A 18 -57.26 -18.89 -32.45
CA GLN A 18 -55.80 -18.70 -32.33
C GLN A 18 -55.02 -20.03 -32.36
N CYS A 19 -55.63 -21.14 -31.92
CA CYS A 19 -55.02 -22.47 -32.06
C CYS A 19 -55.03 -22.97 -33.51
N ALA A 20 -56.06 -22.67 -34.31
CA ALA A 20 -56.15 -23.18 -35.69
C ALA A 20 -55.19 -22.49 -36.69
N LEU A 21 -54.72 -21.27 -36.38
CA LEU A 21 -53.78 -20.53 -37.23
C LEU A 21 -52.30 -20.88 -36.98
N SER A 22 -51.99 -21.60 -35.90
CA SER A 22 -50.61 -21.97 -35.55
C SER A 22 -50.12 -23.24 -36.27
N GLU A 23 -51.02 -24.02 -36.88
CA GLU A 23 -50.67 -25.29 -37.55
C GLU A 23 -50.16 -25.12 -39.01
N PHE A 24 -50.29 -23.95 -39.63
CA PHE A 24 -49.80 -23.74 -41.00
C PHE A 24 -48.34 -23.28 -41.10
N ILE A 25 -47.78 -22.67 -40.05
CA ILE A 25 -46.37 -22.22 -40.04
C ILE A 25 -45.42 -23.38 -39.68
N THR A 26 -45.91 -24.39 -38.96
CA THR A 26 -45.09 -25.55 -38.58
C THR A 26 -44.95 -26.59 -39.70
N LEU A 27 -45.93 -26.70 -40.61
CA LEU A 27 -45.87 -27.66 -41.72
C LEU A 27 -45.01 -27.22 -42.91
N SER A 28 -44.74 -25.92 -43.07
CA SER A 28 -43.86 -25.42 -44.14
C SER A 28 -42.37 -25.55 -43.83
N ILE A 29 -42.00 -25.82 -42.57
CA ILE A 29 -40.60 -26.07 -42.15
C ILE A 29 -40.19 -27.54 -42.35
N LEU A 30 -41.17 -28.46 -42.47
CA LEU A 30 -40.91 -29.90 -42.63
C LEU A 30 -40.60 -30.33 -44.07
N GLY A 31 -40.81 -29.46 -45.07
CA GLY A 31 -40.68 -29.79 -46.49
C GLY A 31 -39.28 -29.68 -47.10
N SER A 32 -38.32 -29.05 -46.42
CA SER A 32 -36.95 -28.83 -46.93
C SER A 32 -35.90 -29.58 -46.10
N ALA A 33 -36.20 -30.80 -45.69
CA ALA A 33 -35.38 -31.63 -44.81
C ALA A 33 -34.24 -32.41 -45.49
N ALA A 34 -33.90 -32.13 -46.76
CA ALA A 34 -32.96 -32.98 -47.50
C ALA A 34 -31.56 -32.39 -47.81
N VAL A 35 -31.28 -31.10 -47.54
CA VAL A 35 -29.99 -30.49 -47.95
C VAL A 35 -29.27 -29.66 -46.86
N ALA A 36 -29.88 -29.33 -45.72
CA ALA A 36 -29.34 -28.33 -44.77
C ALA A 36 -29.08 -28.82 -43.33
N SER A 37 -28.82 -30.12 -43.13
CA SER A 37 -28.93 -30.77 -41.81
C SER A 37 -27.82 -30.44 -40.80
N TRP A 38 -26.71 -29.81 -41.20
CA TRP A 38 -25.69 -29.33 -40.24
C TRP A 38 -25.72 -27.82 -40.00
N TYR A 39 -25.87 -27.00 -41.04
CA TYR A 39 -25.95 -25.54 -40.89
C TYR A 39 -27.21 -25.07 -40.13
N SER A 40 -28.30 -25.83 -40.19
CA SER A 40 -29.58 -25.46 -39.55
C SER A 40 -29.54 -25.58 -38.02
N TRP A 41 -28.87 -26.58 -37.46
CA TRP A 41 -28.92 -26.84 -36.01
C TRP A 41 -28.16 -25.79 -35.17
N ASP A 42 -26.97 -25.39 -35.60
CA ASP A 42 -26.24 -24.30 -34.92
C ASP A 42 -26.99 -22.97 -35.05
N THR A 43 -27.53 -22.68 -36.24
CA THR A 43 -28.34 -21.48 -36.48
C THR A 43 -29.63 -21.45 -35.63
N ILE A 44 -30.29 -22.60 -35.44
CA ILE A 44 -31.47 -22.73 -34.57
C ILE A 44 -31.07 -22.58 -33.09
N LYS A 45 -29.98 -23.22 -32.66
CA LYS A 45 -29.49 -23.18 -31.28
C LYS A 45 -29.04 -21.76 -30.88
N GLU A 46 -28.38 -21.04 -31.80
CA GLU A 46 -28.00 -19.64 -31.65
C GLU A 46 -29.23 -18.74 -31.48
N ASN A 47 -30.26 -18.93 -32.31
CA ASN A 47 -31.46 -18.07 -32.30
C ASN A 47 -32.53 -18.46 -31.25
N THR A 48 -32.35 -19.55 -30.49
CA THR A 48 -33.31 -20.00 -29.46
C THR A 48 -32.68 -20.08 -28.07
N TYR A 49 -31.94 -21.14 -27.77
CA TYR A 49 -31.40 -21.43 -26.44
C TYR A 49 -30.27 -20.48 -26.07
N CYS A 50 -29.34 -20.24 -27.00
CA CYS A 50 -28.16 -19.43 -26.73
C CYS A 50 -28.48 -17.94 -26.59
N ARG A 51 -29.64 -17.49 -27.06
CA ARG A 51 -30.14 -16.13 -26.78
C ARG A 51 -30.38 -15.87 -25.29
N TYR A 52 -30.77 -16.90 -24.54
CA TYR A 52 -31.13 -16.77 -23.12
C TYR A 52 -30.12 -17.41 -22.16
N ARG A 53 -29.17 -18.20 -22.69
CA ARG A 53 -28.11 -18.85 -21.93
C ARG A 53 -26.78 -18.78 -22.66
N GLU A 54 -25.72 -18.61 -21.91
CA GLU A 54 -24.36 -18.59 -22.47
C GLU A 54 -24.04 -19.92 -23.16
N CYS A 55 -23.47 -19.86 -24.36
CA CYS A 55 -23.09 -21.02 -25.18
C CYS A 55 -21.64 -20.86 -25.67
N CYS A 56 -20.96 -21.96 -26.02
CA CYS A 56 -19.58 -21.90 -26.52
C CYS A 56 -19.56 -21.56 -28.03
N THR A 57 -20.21 -20.47 -28.41
CA THR A 57 -20.29 -19.97 -29.79
C THR A 57 -19.62 -18.61 -29.88
N ASP A 58 -19.31 -18.15 -31.09
CA ASP A 58 -18.62 -16.87 -31.31
C ASP A 58 -19.43 -15.66 -30.82
N GLN A 59 -20.74 -15.83 -30.64
CA GLN A 59 -21.61 -14.83 -30.00
C GLN A 59 -21.24 -14.57 -28.53
N HIS A 60 -20.83 -15.59 -27.78
CA HIS A 60 -20.52 -15.47 -26.34
C HIS A 60 -19.01 -15.60 -26.04
N VAL A 61 -18.27 -16.25 -26.93
CA VAL A 61 -16.82 -16.45 -26.88
C VAL A 61 -16.20 -15.84 -28.15
N PRO A 62 -16.27 -14.50 -28.32
CA PRO A 62 -15.88 -13.83 -29.57
C PRO A 62 -14.37 -13.82 -29.84
N PHE A 63 -13.54 -14.05 -28.81
CA PHE A 63 -12.09 -14.01 -28.94
C PHE A 63 -11.59 -12.70 -29.58
N ASP A 64 -11.99 -11.54 -29.02
CA ASP A 64 -11.76 -10.22 -29.60
C ASP A 64 -10.37 -9.66 -29.25
N ILE A 65 -9.38 -9.99 -30.07
CA ILE A 65 -7.99 -9.53 -29.92
C ILE A 65 -7.87 -8.00 -30.03
N ASN A 66 -8.71 -7.35 -30.84
CA ASN A 66 -8.68 -5.90 -30.99
C ASN A 66 -9.13 -5.21 -29.71
N LYS A 67 -10.19 -5.74 -29.07
CA LYS A 67 -10.63 -5.30 -27.75
C LYS A 67 -9.54 -5.49 -26.70
N LEU A 68 -8.80 -6.61 -26.75
CA LEU A 68 -7.67 -6.81 -25.84
C LEU A 68 -6.59 -5.75 -26.03
N LYS A 69 -6.15 -5.54 -27.29
CA LYS A 69 -5.12 -4.55 -27.63
C LYS A 69 -5.52 -3.13 -27.17
N LEU A 70 -6.76 -2.73 -27.46
CA LEU A 70 -7.32 -1.46 -26.97
C LEU A 70 -7.32 -1.38 -25.45
N SER A 71 -7.80 -2.43 -24.77
CA SER A 71 -7.88 -2.45 -23.30
C SER A 71 -6.50 -2.34 -22.65
N LEU A 72 -5.52 -3.10 -23.13
CA LEU A 72 -4.14 -3.04 -22.64
C LEU A 72 -3.56 -1.63 -22.86
N SER A 73 -3.62 -1.11 -24.10
CA SER A 73 -3.04 0.21 -24.42
C SER A 73 -3.64 1.38 -23.63
N GLN A 74 -4.93 1.32 -23.28
CA GLN A 74 -5.63 2.41 -22.59
C GLN A 74 -5.59 2.31 -21.07
N ARG A 75 -5.43 1.09 -20.52
CA ARG A 75 -5.62 0.83 -19.08
C ARG A 75 -4.38 0.26 -18.40
N MET A 76 -3.43 -0.35 -19.11
CA MET A 76 -2.19 -0.90 -18.54
C MET A 76 -1.05 0.11 -18.63
N PHE A 77 -0.66 0.66 -17.49
CA PHE A 77 0.39 1.67 -17.42
C PHE A 77 1.76 1.05 -17.12
N GLY A 78 2.78 1.47 -17.85
CA GLY A 78 4.17 1.10 -17.58
C GLY A 78 4.54 -0.34 -17.87
N GLN A 79 3.73 -1.07 -18.63
CA GLN A 79 4.00 -2.47 -18.97
C GLN A 79 4.21 -2.61 -20.49
N PRO A 80 5.40 -2.27 -21.03
CA PRO A 80 5.63 -2.33 -22.48
C PRO A 80 5.59 -3.75 -23.04
N LEU A 81 5.85 -4.76 -22.20
CA LEU A 81 5.93 -6.17 -22.62
C LEU A 81 4.57 -6.88 -22.71
N VAL A 82 3.45 -6.21 -22.36
CA VAL A 82 2.11 -6.83 -22.42
C VAL A 82 1.59 -6.97 -23.84
N ASP A 83 2.15 -6.26 -24.81
CA ASP A 83 1.80 -6.44 -26.22
C ASP A 83 2.11 -7.86 -26.71
N GLU A 84 3.05 -8.55 -26.07
CA GLU A 84 3.34 -9.95 -26.35
C GLU A 84 2.13 -10.86 -26.06
N LEU A 85 1.29 -10.53 -25.07
CA LEU A 85 0.04 -11.27 -24.82
C LEU A 85 -0.92 -11.19 -26.01
N VAL A 86 -0.95 -10.06 -26.72
CA VAL A 86 -1.77 -9.87 -27.91
C VAL A 86 -1.27 -10.79 -29.02
N ASN A 87 0.05 -10.85 -29.23
CA ASN A 87 0.67 -11.72 -30.24
C ASN A 87 0.40 -13.20 -29.95
N ILE A 88 0.64 -13.64 -28.71
CA ILE A 88 0.42 -15.02 -28.26
C ILE A 88 -1.05 -15.43 -28.49
N LEU A 89 -1.99 -14.60 -28.03
CA LEU A 89 -3.42 -14.92 -28.13
C LEU A 89 -3.94 -14.85 -29.56
N HIS A 90 -3.38 -13.97 -30.40
CA HIS A 90 -3.68 -13.93 -31.83
C HIS A 90 -3.26 -15.23 -32.52
N ALA A 91 -2.03 -15.70 -32.28
CA ALA A 91 -1.52 -16.95 -32.83
C ALA A 91 -2.37 -18.16 -32.39
N HIS A 92 -2.77 -18.21 -31.11
CA HIS A 92 -3.66 -19.25 -30.61
C HIS A 92 -5.03 -19.23 -31.30
N LYS A 93 -5.62 -18.03 -31.49
CA LYS A 93 -6.89 -17.88 -32.19
C LYS A 93 -6.82 -18.41 -33.63
N GLU A 94 -5.76 -18.10 -34.36
CA GLU A 94 -5.59 -18.60 -35.74
C GLU A 94 -5.54 -20.14 -35.77
N ALA A 95 -4.81 -20.75 -34.83
CA ALA A 95 -4.67 -22.20 -34.73
C ALA A 95 -5.98 -22.93 -34.36
N VAL A 96 -6.91 -22.27 -33.66
CA VAL A 96 -8.24 -22.81 -33.34
C VAL A 96 -9.13 -22.90 -34.58
N HIS A 97 -8.99 -21.98 -35.53
CA HIS A 97 -9.86 -21.90 -36.71
C HIS A 97 -9.26 -22.56 -37.97
N ASP A 98 -7.94 -22.73 -38.05
CA ASP A 98 -7.25 -23.34 -39.19
C ASP A 98 -6.97 -24.84 -38.94
N GLU A 99 -7.66 -25.72 -39.66
CA GLU A 99 -7.48 -27.17 -39.54
C GLU A 99 -6.05 -27.63 -39.83
N ASN A 100 -5.28 -26.88 -40.63
CA ASN A 100 -3.88 -27.20 -40.94
C ASN A 100 -2.89 -26.73 -39.86
N LYS A 101 -3.33 -25.88 -38.92
CA LYS A 101 -2.51 -25.31 -37.85
C LYS A 101 -3.05 -25.62 -36.45
N ARG A 102 -3.81 -26.71 -36.29
CA ARG A 102 -4.41 -27.09 -35.00
C ARG A 102 -3.37 -27.09 -33.88
N ASN A 103 -3.80 -26.56 -32.73
CA ASN A 103 -3.03 -26.61 -31.49
C ASN A 103 -2.65 -28.06 -31.15
N LYS A 104 -1.41 -28.25 -30.70
CA LYS A 104 -0.87 -29.56 -30.33
C LYS A 104 -1.06 -29.89 -28.85
N LYS A 105 -1.20 -28.87 -28.01
CA LYS A 105 -1.48 -28.91 -26.58
C LYS A 105 -2.22 -27.63 -26.17
N ALA A 106 -2.71 -27.57 -24.93
CA ALA A 106 -3.29 -26.35 -24.37
C ALA A 106 -2.24 -25.22 -24.34
N LEU A 107 -2.69 -23.97 -24.51
CA LEU A 107 -1.83 -22.80 -24.37
C LEU A 107 -1.62 -22.48 -22.88
N VAL A 108 -0.36 -22.40 -22.43
CA VAL A 108 0.00 -22.10 -21.04
C VAL A 108 0.84 -20.84 -20.96
N ILE A 109 0.26 -19.77 -20.43
CA ILE A 109 0.92 -18.48 -20.21
C ILE A 109 1.20 -18.31 -18.73
N SER A 110 2.42 -17.93 -18.36
CA SER A 110 2.79 -17.64 -16.98
C SER A 110 3.15 -16.16 -16.80
N LEU A 111 2.39 -15.44 -16.00
CA LEU A 111 2.58 -14.02 -15.68
C LEU A 111 3.42 -13.88 -14.40
N HIS A 112 4.57 -13.21 -14.50
CA HIS A 112 5.53 -13.06 -13.41
C HIS A 112 5.88 -11.60 -13.14
N GLY A 113 6.05 -11.22 -11.88
CA GLY A 113 6.46 -9.86 -11.52
C GLY A 113 6.12 -9.48 -10.09
N TRP A 114 6.48 -8.27 -9.69
CA TRP A 114 6.21 -7.75 -8.35
C TRP A 114 4.69 -7.70 -8.03
N PRO A 115 4.26 -7.77 -6.76
CA PRO A 115 2.88 -7.47 -6.39
C PRO A 115 2.41 -6.08 -6.86
N GLY A 116 1.14 -5.95 -7.24
CA GLY A 116 0.52 -4.65 -7.58
C GLY A 116 0.82 -4.07 -8.97
N VAL A 117 1.62 -4.75 -9.81
CA VAL A 117 2.02 -4.26 -11.14
C VAL A 117 1.01 -4.52 -12.27
N GLY A 118 -0.09 -5.23 -11.99
CA GLY A 118 -1.19 -5.44 -12.95
C GLY A 118 -1.35 -6.85 -13.53
N LYS A 119 -0.71 -7.89 -12.98
CA LYS A 119 -0.84 -9.28 -13.49
C LYS A 119 -2.30 -9.78 -13.54
N ASN A 120 -3.02 -9.70 -12.42
CA ASN A 120 -4.43 -10.08 -12.33
C ASN A 120 -5.33 -9.18 -13.20
N TYR A 121 -4.94 -7.92 -13.35
CA TYR A 121 -5.66 -6.96 -14.17
C TYR A 121 -5.54 -7.31 -15.66
N ALA A 122 -4.36 -7.73 -16.12
CA ALA A 122 -4.17 -8.25 -17.47
C ALA A 122 -4.98 -9.53 -17.71
N ALA A 123 -4.98 -10.48 -16.77
CA ALA A 123 -5.81 -11.68 -16.86
C ALA A 123 -7.32 -11.35 -16.96
N THR A 124 -7.77 -10.34 -16.23
CA THR A 124 -9.15 -9.82 -16.31
C THR A 124 -9.46 -9.25 -17.69
N MET A 125 -8.54 -8.47 -18.28
CA MET A 125 -8.70 -7.93 -19.64
C MET A 125 -8.72 -9.02 -20.70
N ILE A 126 -7.90 -10.07 -20.53
CA ILE A 126 -7.94 -11.25 -21.40
C ILE A 126 -9.34 -11.89 -21.32
N ALA A 127 -9.85 -12.16 -20.12
CA ALA A 127 -11.18 -12.73 -19.98
C ALA A 127 -12.27 -11.82 -20.60
N GLU A 128 -12.24 -10.51 -20.38
CA GLU A 128 -13.16 -9.53 -20.97
C GLU A 128 -13.10 -9.49 -22.51
N ALA A 129 -11.94 -9.75 -23.10
CA ALA A 129 -11.74 -9.81 -24.55
C ALA A 129 -12.20 -11.15 -25.14
N LEU A 130 -11.94 -12.25 -24.44
CA LEU A 130 -12.27 -13.60 -24.91
C LEU A 130 -13.76 -13.96 -24.73
N TYR A 131 -14.41 -13.43 -23.69
CA TYR A 131 -15.78 -13.79 -23.30
C TYR A 131 -16.65 -12.55 -23.11
N THR A 132 -17.90 -12.58 -23.58
CA THR A 132 -18.82 -11.45 -23.43
C THR A 132 -19.14 -11.12 -21.97
N LYS A 133 -19.14 -12.14 -21.10
CA LYS A 133 -19.32 -12.00 -19.64
C LYS A 133 -18.02 -11.84 -18.86
N GLY A 134 -16.87 -11.76 -19.53
CA GLY A 134 -15.56 -11.65 -18.89
C GLY A 134 -15.32 -12.74 -17.84
N MET A 135 -14.85 -12.35 -16.66
CA MET A 135 -14.59 -13.25 -15.53
C MET A 135 -15.84 -13.96 -14.98
N HIS A 136 -17.05 -13.51 -15.33
CA HIS A 136 -18.31 -14.13 -14.92
C HIS A 136 -18.85 -15.16 -15.93
N SER A 137 -18.12 -15.40 -17.04
CA SER A 137 -18.44 -16.47 -17.99
C SER A 137 -18.36 -17.84 -17.30
N LYS A 138 -19.30 -18.72 -17.62
CA LYS A 138 -19.26 -20.11 -17.12
C LYS A 138 -18.09 -20.93 -17.69
N TYR A 139 -17.38 -20.39 -18.68
CA TYR A 139 -16.21 -20.98 -19.33
C TYR A 139 -14.89 -20.41 -18.82
N VAL A 140 -14.96 -19.48 -17.86
CA VAL A 140 -13.80 -18.93 -17.16
C VAL A 140 -13.78 -19.46 -15.74
N LYS A 141 -12.64 -20.02 -15.31
CA LYS A 141 -12.46 -20.49 -13.94
C LYS A 141 -11.20 -19.89 -13.34
N LEU A 142 -11.39 -19.15 -12.25
CA LEU A 142 -10.31 -18.69 -11.38
C LEU A 142 -10.14 -19.66 -10.20
N PHE A 143 -8.89 -20.02 -9.95
CA PHE A 143 -8.42 -20.69 -8.76
C PHE A 143 -7.41 -19.81 -8.03
N MET A 144 -7.51 -19.72 -6.71
CA MET A 144 -6.61 -18.95 -5.85
C MET A 144 -5.73 -19.91 -5.03
N GLY A 145 -4.42 -19.72 -5.06
CA GLY A 145 -3.40 -20.66 -4.59
C GLY A 145 -3.69 -21.32 -3.25
N LYS A 146 -3.31 -20.69 -2.14
CA LYS A 146 -3.49 -21.28 -0.80
C LYS A 146 -4.95 -21.50 -0.43
N LYS A 147 -5.84 -20.62 -0.89
CA LYS A 147 -7.27 -20.65 -0.56
C LYS A 147 -7.97 -21.90 -1.08
N ASP A 148 -7.74 -22.25 -2.34
CA ASP A 148 -8.37 -23.42 -2.95
C ASP A 148 -7.50 -24.67 -2.75
N PHE A 149 -6.18 -24.51 -2.69
CA PHE A 149 -5.20 -25.61 -2.75
C PHE A 149 -4.14 -25.60 -1.64
N ASP A 150 -4.52 -25.30 -0.40
CA ASP A 150 -3.71 -25.70 0.76
C ASP A 150 -3.39 -27.22 0.76
N CYS A 151 -2.37 -27.63 1.51
CA CYS A 151 -1.95 -29.04 1.59
C CYS A 151 -2.86 -29.94 2.46
N SER A 152 -4.04 -29.49 2.88
CA SER A 152 -5.03 -30.30 3.59
C SER A 152 -6.04 -30.92 2.63
N ASN A 153 -6.56 -32.11 2.96
CA ASN A 153 -7.55 -32.83 2.14
C ASN A 153 -7.19 -32.93 0.65
N LEU A 154 -5.89 -33.05 0.37
CA LEU A 154 -5.29 -32.89 -0.95
C LEU A 154 -5.89 -33.85 -2.00
N GLN A 155 -6.18 -35.09 -1.62
CA GLN A 155 -6.75 -36.07 -2.54
C GLN A 155 -8.11 -35.61 -3.09
N LYS A 156 -9.01 -35.17 -2.20
CA LYS A 156 -10.32 -34.64 -2.59
C LYS A 156 -10.17 -33.38 -3.45
N LYS A 157 -9.26 -32.47 -3.08
CA LYS A 157 -9.01 -31.25 -3.86
C LYS A 157 -8.52 -31.56 -5.28
N LYS A 158 -7.68 -32.58 -5.44
CA LYS A 158 -7.23 -33.06 -6.76
C LYS A 158 -8.36 -33.64 -7.59
N GLU A 159 -9.20 -34.48 -6.99
CA GLU A 159 -10.38 -35.06 -7.64
C GLU A 159 -11.37 -33.97 -8.08
N ASP A 160 -11.69 -33.04 -7.18
CA ASP A 160 -12.58 -31.91 -7.44
C ASP A 160 -12.02 -31.00 -8.55
N LEU A 161 -10.70 -30.76 -8.57
CA LEU A 161 -10.03 -29.99 -9.61
C LEU A 161 -10.19 -30.67 -10.98
N VAL A 162 -9.85 -31.95 -11.09
CA VAL A 162 -9.95 -32.70 -12.35
C VAL A 162 -11.39 -32.73 -12.85
N ALA A 163 -12.35 -33.03 -11.98
CA ALA A 163 -13.77 -33.05 -12.33
C ALA A 163 -14.27 -31.68 -12.82
N THR A 164 -13.82 -30.61 -12.18
CA THR A 164 -14.16 -29.23 -12.57
C THR A 164 -13.59 -28.89 -13.93
N LEU A 165 -12.30 -29.15 -14.17
CA LEU A 165 -11.63 -28.88 -15.45
C LEU A 165 -12.28 -29.66 -16.58
N ASN A 166 -12.47 -30.97 -16.39
CA ASN A 166 -13.13 -31.85 -17.35
C ASN A 166 -14.54 -31.33 -17.70
N SER A 167 -15.32 -30.91 -16.70
CA SER A 167 -16.66 -30.35 -16.91
C SER A 167 -16.65 -29.08 -17.74
N ILE A 168 -15.74 -28.14 -17.44
CA ILE A 168 -15.67 -26.85 -18.13
C ILE A 168 -15.22 -27.03 -19.58
N VAL A 169 -14.14 -27.78 -19.80
CA VAL A 169 -13.54 -27.98 -21.13
C VAL A 169 -14.47 -28.79 -22.02
N LYS A 170 -15.13 -29.81 -21.47
CA LYS A 170 -16.17 -30.57 -22.20
C LYS A 170 -17.33 -29.69 -22.66
N ASN A 171 -17.71 -28.69 -21.86
CA ASN A 171 -18.77 -27.74 -22.21
C ASN A 171 -18.31 -26.63 -23.16
N CYS A 172 -17.01 -26.31 -23.16
CA CYS A 172 -16.39 -25.38 -24.09
C CYS A 172 -14.88 -25.65 -24.22
N PRO A 173 -14.41 -26.17 -25.37
CA PRO A 173 -12.98 -26.41 -25.60
C PRO A 173 -12.15 -25.14 -25.50
N ARG A 174 -12.74 -23.99 -25.85
CA ARG A 174 -12.15 -22.64 -25.76
C ARG A 174 -12.30 -22.04 -24.36
N SER A 175 -12.09 -22.83 -23.32
CA SER A 175 -12.22 -22.38 -21.92
C SER A 175 -10.93 -21.71 -21.42
N LEU A 176 -11.07 -20.83 -20.42
CA LEU A 176 -9.96 -20.10 -19.80
C LEU A 176 -9.87 -20.47 -18.33
N ILE A 177 -8.72 -21.01 -17.94
CA ILE A 177 -8.45 -21.43 -16.57
C ILE A 177 -7.29 -20.60 -16.01
N ILE A 178 -7.54 -19.90 -14.92
CA ILE A 178 -6.58 -19.00 -14.29
C ILE A 178 -6.22 -19.58 -12.91
N PHE A 179 -4.92 -19.76 -12.66
CA PHE A 179 -4.38 -20.10 -11.35
C PHE A 179 -3.59 -18.90 -10.82
N ASP A 180 -4.20 -18.19 -9.87
CA ASP A 180 -3.57 -17.08 -9.17
C ASP A 180 -2.79 -17.57 -7.94
N GLU A 181 -1.72 -16.86 -7.59
CA GLU A 181 -0.80 -17.21 -6.51
C GLU A 181 -0.32 -18.66 -6.59
N ILE A 182 0.05 -19.13 -7.78
CA ILE A 182 0.42 -20.53 -8.02
C ILE A 182 1.59 -21.02 -7.15
N HIS A 183 2.44 -20.09 -6.69
CA HIS A 183 3.55 -20.35 -5.77
C HIS A 183 3.11 -20.76 -4.36
N ASP A 184 1.87 -20.45 -3.98
CA ASP A 184 1.29 -20.79 -2.68
C ASP A 184 0.41 -22.06 -2.74
N MET A 185 0.32 -22.71 -3.90
CA MET A 185 -0.38 -23.98 -4.07
C MET A 185 0.43 -25.15 -3.52
N CYS A 186 -0.24 -26.18 -3.00
CA CYS A 186 0.43 -27.42 -2.65
C CYS A 186 1.08 -28.05 -3.91
N PRO A 187 2.40 -28.31 -3.94
CA PRO A 187 3.11 -28.66 -5.18
C PRO A 187 2.52 -29.83 -5.97
N SER A 188 2.03 -30.84 -5.26
CA SER A 188 1.50 -32.05 -5.89
C SER A 188 0.16 -31.86 -6.63
N VAL A 189 -0.49 -30.69 -6.51
CA VAL A 189 -1.70 -30.35 -7.28
C VAL A 189 -1.34 -30.10 -8.74
N LEU A 190 -0.16 -29.53 -9.02
CA LEU A 190 0.28 -29.29 -10.39
C LEU A 190 0.55 -30.59 -11.16
N ASP A 191 1.03 -31.62 -10.45
CA ASP A 191 1.23 -32.95 -11.03
C ASP A 191 -0.07 -33.53 -11.59
N THR A 192 -1.21 -33.18 -10.98
CA THR A 192 -2.54 -33.68 -11.39
C THR A 192 -3.03 -33.06 -12.69
N ILE A 193 -2.68 -31.80 -12.97
CA ILE A 193 -3.11 -31.12 -14.22
C ILE A 193 -2.12 -31.28 -15.36
N LYS A 194 -0.89 -31.76 -15.09
CA LYS A 194 0.15 -32.00 -16.10
C LYS A 194 -0.36 -32.73 -17.35
N PRO A 195 -1.13 -33.83 -17.27
CA PRO A 195 -1.60 -34.52 -18.47
C PRO A 195 -2.44 -33.63 -19.40
N MET A 196 -3.19 -32.67 -18.84
CA MET A 196 -4.09 -31.76 -19.57
C MET A 196 -3.32 -30.66 -20.31
N LEU A 197 -2.10 -30.37 -19.87
CA LEU A 197 -1.24 -29.30 -20.38
C LEU A 197 -0.17 -29.80 -21.34
N ASP A 198 0.01 -31.12 -21.44
CA ASP A 198 1.00 -31.76 -22.30
C ASP A 198 0.37 -32.18 -23.64
N HIS A 199 1.17 -32.73 -24.57
CA HIS A 199 0.78 -33.05 -25.96
C HIS A 199 -0.15 -34.26 -26.12
N HIS A 200 -0.95 -34.59 -25.11
CA HIS A 200 -1.89 -35.70 -25.17
C HIS A 200 -3.14 -35.28 -25.95
N HIS A 201 -3.48 -36.02 -27.01
CA HIS A 201 -4.63 -35.71 -27.87
C HIS A 201 -5.99 -35.77 -27.13
N ALA A 202 -6.07 -36.52 -26.04
CA ALA A 202 -7.19 -36.50 -25.11
C ALA A 202 -6.78 -37.05 -23.74
N VAL A 203 -7.23 -36.40 -22.67
CA VAL A 203 -7.16 -36.91 -21.29
C VAL A 203 -8.58 -37.28 -20.90
N ASP A 204 -8.84 -38.55 -20.56
CA ASP A 204 -10.19 -39.07 -20.28
C ASP A 204 -11.22 -38.78 -21.40
N GLY A 205 -10.77 -38.74 -22.67
CA GLY A 205 -11.62 -38.45 -23.83
C GLY A 205 -11.96 -36.96 -24.00
N ILE A 206 -11.32 -36.06 -23.27
CA ILE A 206 -11.50 -34.61 -23.35
C ILE A 206 -10.28 -33.97 -24.02
N ASP A 207 -10.54 -33.11 -25.01
CA ASP A 207 -9.53 -32.39 -25.76
C ASP A 207 -9.30 -31.00 -25.17
N TYR A 208 -8.09 -30.79 -24.65
CA TYR A 208 -7.66 -29.54 -24.00
C TYR A 208 -6.93 -28.58 -24.94
N ARG A 209 -6.69 -28.96 -26.20
CA ARG A 209 -5.77 -28.24 -27.09
C ARG A 209 -6.17 -26.79 -27.38
N ASP A 210 -7.46 -26.50 -27.35
CA ASP A 210 -7.98 -25.14 -27.60
C ASP A 210 -8.21 -24.33 -26.31
N SER A 211 -7.95 -24.93 -25.14
CA SER A 211 -8.08 -24.27 -23.84
C SER A 211 -6.84 -23.43 -23.53
N ILE A 212 -7.06 -22.39 -22.71
CA ILE A 212 -6.02 -21.46 -22.29
C ILE A 212 -5.85 -21.55 -20.78
N PHE A 213 -4.62 -21.71 -20.33
CA PHE A 213 -4.22 -21.70 -18.94
C PHE A 213 -3.35 -20.48 -18.66
N ILE A 214 -3.72 -19.69 -17.65
CA ILE A 214 -2.94 -18.55 -17.17
C ILE A 214 -2.48 -18.83 -15.75
N PHE A 215 -1.18 -18.85 -15.53
CA PHE A 215 -0.57 -18.94 -14.21
C PHE A 215 -0.10 -17.55 -13.78
N ILE A 216 -0.36 -17.17 -12.53
CA ILE A 216 0.07 -15.89 -11.99
C ILE A 216 0.93 -16.14 -10.76
N SER A 217 2.12 -15.54 -10.75
CA SER A 217 3.09 -15.70 -9.68
C SER A 217 3.84 -14.42 -9.36
N ASN A 218 4.24 -14.30 -8.09
CA ASN A 218 5.15 -13.25 -7.63
C ASN A 218 6.63 -13.70 -7.69
N ILE A 219 6.90 -14.99 -7.96
CA ILE A 219 8.26 -15.51 -8.12
C ILE A 219 8.95 -14.83 -9.30
N GLY A 220 10.21 -14.44 -9.10
CA GLY A 220 11.00 -13.74 -10.11
C GLY A 220 10.82 -12.21 -10.07
N GLY A 221 9.94 -11.68 -9.23
CA GLY A 221 9.69 -10.23 -9.14
C GLY A 221 10.92 -9.41 -8.77
N GLN A 222 11.73 -9.90 -7.82
CA GLN A 222 12.97 -9.24 -7.39
C GLN A 222 14.04 -9.31 -8.49
N GLU A 223 14.16 -10.45 -9.16
CA GLU A 223 15.12 -10.67 -10.23
C GLU A 223 14.80 -9.83 -11.47
N ILE A 224 13.52 -9.71 -11.84
CA ILE A 224 13.05 -8.80 -12.89
C ILE A 224 13.43 -7.36 -12.53
N ALA A 225 13.19 -6.93 -11.28
CA ALA A 225 13.52 -5.57 -10.83
C ALA A 225 15.02 -5.29 -10.92
N THR A 226 15.85 -6.23 -10.45
CA THR A 226 17.31 -6.13 -10.48
C THR A 226 17.82 -6.02 -11.92
N LYS A 227 17.35 -6.92 -12.81
CA LYS A 227 17.71 -6.89 -14.24
C LYS A 227 17.30 -5.59 -14.93
N LEU A 228 16.13 -5.04 -14.58
CA LEU A 228 15.67 -3.77 -15.12
C LEU A 228 16.58 -2.60 -14.69
N LEU A 229 17.01 -2.57 -13.43
CA LEU A 229 17.96 -1.57 -12.94
C LEU A 229 19.32 -1.68 -13.64
N ASP A 230 19.81 -2.91 -13.90
CA ASP A 230 21.05 -3.13 -14.64
C ASP A 230 20.96 -2.58 -16.08
N LEU A 231 19.82 -2.76 -16.74
CA LEU A 231 19.58 -2.23 -18.08
C LEU A 231 19.53 -0.69 -18.07
N TYR A 232 18.90 -0.09 -17.05
CA TYR A 232 18.89 1.37 -16.88
C TYR A 232 20.30 1.92 -16.64
N ALA A 233 21.12 1.23 -15.84
CA ALA A 233 22.52 1.60 -15.62
C ALA A 233 23.36 1.53 -16.91
N GLN A 234 22.96 0.69 -17.87
CA GLN A 234 23.55 0.59 -19.22
C GLN A 234 22.98 1.62 -20.20
N GLY A 235 22.04 2.47 -19.77
CA GLY A 235 21.43 3.53 -20.57
C GLY A 235 20.19 3.09 -21.36
N ALA A 236 19.69 1.86 -21.18
CA ALA A 236 18.43 1.44 -21.79
C ALA A 236 17.25 2.20 -21.17
N LYS A 237 16.25 2.56 -21.99
CA LYS A 237 14.99 3.10 -21.48
C LYS A 237 14.00 1.98 -21.25
N ARG A 238 13.01 2.23 -20.40
CA ARG A 238 11.93 1.28 -20.12
C ARG A 238 11.24 0.73 -21.37
N GLY A 239 10.97 1.59 -22.35
CA GLY A 239 10.28 1.19 -23.59
C GLY A 239 11.15 0.41 -24.56
N ASP A 240 12.47 0.37 -24.34
CA ASP A 240 13.43 -0.28 -25.23
C ASP A 240 13.76 -1.71 -24.77
N VAL A 241 13.27 -2.13 -23.59
CA VAL A 241 13.52 -3.48 -23.06
C VAL A 241 12.67 -4.50 -23.79
N GLU A 242 13.20 -5.71 -23.95
CA GLU A 242 12.52 -6.77 -24.68
C GLU A 242 12.20 -7.97 -23.78
N PHE A 243 11.27 -8.80 -24.25
CA PHE A 243 10.84 -10.01 -23.54
C PHE A 243 12.01 -10.95 -23.18
N HIS A 244 12.95 -11.11 -24.12
CA HIS A 244 14.08 -12.02 -23.99
C HIS A 244 15.11 -11.58 -22.92
N ASP A 245 15.08 -10.32 -22.48
CA ASP A 245 15.92 -9.84 -21.39
C ASP A 245 15.57 -10.49 -20.05
N PHE A 246 14.30 -10.91 -19.89
CA PHE A 246 13.74 -11.36 -18.62
C PHE A 246 13.34 -12.84 -18.62
N GLU A 247 13.01 -13.42 -19.77
CA GLU A 247 12.58 -14.82 -19.84
C GLU A 247 13.58 -15.81 -19.20
N PRO A 248 14.91 -15.73 -19.48
CA PRO A 248 15.87 -16.69 -18.90
C PRO A 248 15.96 -16.60 -17.38
N ILE A 249 15.82 -15.40 -16.82
CA ILE A 249 15.90 -15.20 -15.37
C ILE A 249 14.63 -15.71 -14.67
N ILE A 250 13.45 -15.46 -15.25
CA ILE A 250 12.17 -15.97 -14.72
C ILE A 250 12.17 -17.50 -14.73
N ARG A 251 12.56 -18.11 -15.86
CA ARG A 251 12.62 -19.56 -16.00
C ARG A 251 13.55 -20.20 -14.97
N ARG A 252 14.71 -19.57 -14.73
CA ARG A 252 15.66 -20.01 -13.71
C ARG A 252 15.08 -19.86 -12.30
N THR A 253 14.55 -18.70 -11.95
CA THR A 253 14.07 -18.43 -10.57
C THR A 253 12.86 -19.27 -10.21
N ALA A 254 11.92 -19.46 -11.15
CA ALA A 254 10.77 -20.35 -10.99
C ALA A 254 11.20 -21.79 -10.69
N TYR A 255 12.37 -22.21 -11.17
CA TYR A 255 12.93 -23.54 -10.90
C TYR A 255 13.48 -23.68 -9.48
N PHE A 256 14.16 -22.65 -8.95
CA PHE A 256 14.91 -22.76 -7.68
C PHE A 256 14.15 -22.31 -6.42
N GLN A 257 13.30 -21.28 -6.50
CA GLN A 257 12.74 -20.64 -5.28
C GLN A 257 11.31 -21.10 -4.91
N GLY A 258 10.52 -21.64 -5.84
CA GLY A 258 9.08 -21.79 -5.64
C GLY A 258 8.60 -23.03 -4.86
N GLY A 259 9.44 -23.71 -4.07
CA GLY A 259 9.07 -24.99 -3.46
C GLY A 259 8.80 -26.10 -4.50
N PHE A 260 9.29 -25.90 -5.71
CA PHE A 260 8.99 -26.68 -6.90
C PHE A 260 10.11 -27.64 -7.29
N GLU A 261 10.96 -28.14 -6.39
CA GLU A 261 12.06 -29.04 -6.80
C GLU A 261 11.60 -30.28 -7.60
N LYS A 262 10.34 -30.73 -7.41
CA LYS A 262 9.71 -31.78 -8.23
C LYS A 262 8.72 -31.27 -9.28
N ALA A 263 7.97 -30.20 -9.02
CA ALA A 263 6.96 -29.66 -9.95
C ALA A 263 7.51 -28.58 -10.92
N ALA A 264 8.69 -28.00 -10.69
CA ALA A 264 9.38 -27.10 -11.62
C ALA A 264 10.00 -27.84 -12.81
N ALA A 265 10.33 -29.12 -12.62
CA ALA A 265 10.67 -30.01 -13.74
C ALA A 265 9.51 -30.13 -14.74
N ILE A 266 8.26 -29.91 -14.29
CA ILE A 266 7.07 -29.87 -15.14
C ILE A 266 6.93 -28.49 -15.81
N ALA A 267 7.19 -27.40 -15.09
CA ALA A 267 7.08 -26.03 -15.60
C ALA A 267 7.97 -25.74 -16.82
N ASN A 268 9.19 -26.32 -16.88
CA ASN A 268 10.15 -26.05 -17.96
C ASN A 268 9.76 -26.58 -19.36
N HIS A 269 8.73 -27.43 -19.45
CA HIS A 269 8.23 -27.99 -20.73
C HIS A 269 6.72 -27.79 -20.95
N LEU A 270 5.96 -27.46 -19.89
CA LEU A 270 4.52 -27.19 -20.02
C LEU A 270 4.20 -25.73 -20.32
N ILE A 271 4.94 -24.78 -19.75
CA ILE A 271 4.70 -23.34 -19.95
C ILE A 271 5.21 -22.95 -21.34
N ASP A 272 4.35 -22.32 -22.14
CA ASP A 272 4.69 -21.84 -23.49
C ASP A 272 5.39 -20.50 -23.44
N HIS A 273 4.88 -19.58 -22.61
CA HIS A 273 5.38 -18.21 -22.53
C HIS A 273 5.46 -17.72 -21.08
N TYR A 274 6.63 -17.18 -20.71
CA TYR A 274 6.84 -16.49 -19.43
C TYR A 274 6.78 -14.98 -19.62
N VAL A 275 5.66 -14.36 -19.27
CA VAL A 275 5.43 -12.93 -19.51
C VAL A 275 5.86 -12.09 -18.29
N PRO A 276 6.93 -11.30 -18.39
CA PRO A 276 7.39 -10.41 -17.33
C PRO A 276 6.46 -9.19 -17.17
N PHE A 277 6.20 -8.84 -15.91
CA PHE A 277 5.62 -7.56 -15.51
C PHE A 277 6.66 -6.78 -14.71
N LEU A 278 6.97 -5.59 -15.21
CA LEU A 278 8.02 -4.74 -14.69
C LEU A 278 7.51 -3.94 -13.46
N PRO A 279 8.37 -3.66 -12.47
CA PRO A 279 8.02 -2.76 -11.36
C PRO A 279 7.58 -1.38 -11.86
N LEU A 280 6.55 -0.80 -11.24
CA LEU A 280 6.02 0.50 -11.63
C LEU A 280 6.87 1.64 -11.07
N GLU A 281 7.25 2.59 -11.93
CA GLU A 281 7.81 3.88 -11.52
C GLU A 281 6.72 4.83 -11.00
N GLN A 282 7.12 5.86 -10.26
CA GLN A 282 6.23 6.84 -9.63
C GLN A 282 5.17 7.40 -10.61
N HIS A 283 5.58 7.82 -11.80
CA HIS A 283 4.67 8.41 -12.77
C HIS A 283 3.61 7.42 -13.28
N HIS A 284 3.89 6.10 -13.29
CA HIS A 284 2.89 5.09 -13.60
C HIS A 284 1.86 4.94 -12.47
N VAL A 285 2.29 5.04 -11.22
CA VAL A 285 1.39 5.03 -10.05
C VAL A 285 0.47 6.25 -10.09
N GLU A 286 1.01 7.42 -10.47
CA GLU A 286 0.20 8.63 -10.69
C GLU A 286 -0.84 8.41 -11.80
N MET A 287 -0.49 7.76 -12.91
CA MET A 287 -1.45 7.40 -13.96
C MET A 287 -2.54 6.44 -13.45
N CYS A 288 -2.20 5.43 -12.64
CA CYS A 288 -3.17 4.56 -11.99
C CYS A 288 -4.14 5.36 -11.10
N ALA A 289 -3.62 6.28 -10.28
CA ALA A 289 -4.45 7.12 -9.42
C ALA A 289 -5.38 8.03 -10.23
N LEU A 290 -4.89 8.65 -11.31
CA LEU A 290 -5.70 9.45 -12.23
C LEU A 290 -6.82 8.62 -12.87
N ALA A 291 -6.53 7.38 -13.26
CA ALA A 291 -7.54 6.47 -13.82
C ALA A 291 -8.63 6.13 -12.78
N GLU A 292 -8.25 5.92 -11.52
CA GLU A 292 -9.20 5.69 -10.44
C GLU A 292 -10.05 6.93 -10.17
N PHE A 293 -9.46 8.13 -10.09
CA PHE A 293 -10.25 9.36 -9.96
C PHE A 293 -11.29 9.52 -11.08
N ARG A 294 -10.90 9.20 -12.33
CA ARG A 294 -11.82 9.24 -13.47
C ARG A 294 -12.95 8.21 -13.35
N SER A 295 -12.70 7.03 -12.79
CA SER A 295 -13.74 6.01 -12.58
C SER A 295 -14.81 6.50 -11.59
N HIS A 296 -14.43 7.38 -10.67
CA HIS A 296 -15.33 8.08 -9.73
C HIS A 296 -15.78 9.47 -10.23
N SER A 297 -15.75 9.72 -11.54
CA SER A 297 -16.20 10.98 -12.17
C SER A 297 -15.40 12.23 -11.78
N VAL A 298 -14.17 12.06 -11.28
CA VAL A 298 -13.23 13.16 -10.99
C VAL A 298 -12.20 13.24 -12.13
N TYR A 299 -12.47 14.09 -13.12
CA TYR A 299 -11.63 14.21 -14.33
C TYR A 299 -10.36 15.05 -14.14
N HIS A 300 -10.40 15.99 -13.19
CA HIS A 300 -9.31 16.92 -12.89
C HIS A 300 -9.06 16.94 -11.37
N PRO A 301 -8.48 15.85 -10.81
CA PRO A 301 -8.15 15.84 -9.39
C PRO A 301 -7.17 16.97 -9.09
N THR A 302 -7.43 17.73 -8.02
CA THR A 302 -6.53 18.83 -7.63
C THR A 302 -5.18 18.27 -7.23
N LYS A 303 -4.14 19.12 -7.25
CA LYS A 303 -2.82 18.73 -6.74
C LYS A 303 -2.90 18.22 -5.30
N GLU A 304 -3.87 18.69 -4.50
CA GLU A 304 -4.13 18.23 -3.13
C GLU A 304 -4.77 16.83 -3.06
N MET A 305 -5.62 16.46 -4.01
CA MET A 305 -6.20 15.12 -4.12
C MET A 305 -5.17 14.09 -4.59
N MET A 306 -4.28 14.48 -5.52
CA MET A 306 -3.16 13.66 -5.99
C MET A 306 -2.02 13.57 -4.96
N ALA A 307 -1.85 14.62 -4.16
CA ALA A 307 -0.91 14.75 -3.05
C ALA A 307 -1.19 13.84 -1.85
N GLU A 308 -2.32 13.14 -1.85
CA GLU A 308 -2.82 12.46 -0.66
C GLU A 308 -2.10 11.11 -0.35
N CYS A 309 -1.25 10.65 -1.27
CA CYS A 309 -0.33 9.53 -1.06
C CYS A 309 0.91 9.99 -0.26
N CYS A 310 1.38 9.15 0.67
CA CYS A 310 2.63 9.32 1.42
C CYS A 310 3.84 9.27 0.47
N THR A 311 4.09 10.36 -0.25
CA THR A 311 5.17 10.50 -1.24
C THR A 311 6.27 11.43 -0.71
N ASP A 312 7.44 11.37 -1.34
CA ASP A 312 8.57 12.25 -1.01
C ASP A 312 8.25 13.75 -1.15
N GLN A 313 7.21 14.13 -1.91
CA GLN A 313 6.74 15.53 -1.96
C GLN A 313 6.06 15.99 -0.66
N HIS A 314 5.43 15.09 0.10
CA HIS A 314 4.74 15.39 1.37
C HIS A 314 5.58 15.08 2.59
N VAL A 315 6.56 14.19 2.43
CA VAL A 315 7.60 13.86 3.42
C VAL A 315 8.99 14.21 2.85
N PRO A 316 9.26 15.49 2.54
CA PRO A 316 10.52 15.91 1.91
C PRO A 316 11.76 15.62 2.77
N PHE A 317 11.55 15.47 4.09
CA PHE A 317 12.60 15.23 5.08
C PHE A 317 13.79 16.17 4.86
N ASP A 318 13.56 17.46 5.08
CA ASP A 318 14.57 18.51 4.85
C ASP A 318 15.47 18.68 6.08
N ILE A 319 16.55 17.90 6.12
CA ILE A 319 17.56 17.94 7.19
C ILE A 319 18.25 19.31 7.27
N ASN A 320 18.46 19.99 6.14
CA ASN A 320 19.12 21.29 6.14
C ASN A 320 18.22 22.35 6.79
N LYS A 321 16.92 22.33 6.46
CA LYS A 321 15.92 23.17 7.13
C LYS A 321 15.83 22.85 8.62
N LEU A 322 15.90 21.58 9.02
CA LEU A 322 15.91 21.20 10.45
C LEU A 322 17.13 21.78 11.17
N LYS A 323 18.33 21.57 10.61
CA LYS A 323 19.59 22.07 11.17
C LYS A 323 19.58 23.59 11.31
N LEU A 324 19.10 24.30 10.28
CA LEU A 324 18.95 25.75 10.31
C LEU A 324 17.94 26.19 11.38
N SER A 325 16.79 25.53 11.45
CA SER A 325 15.74 25.87 12.41
C SER A 325 16.19 25.67 13.85
N LEU A 326 16.83 24.54 14.15
CA LEU A 326 17.35 24.24 15.49
C LEU A 326 18.47 25.23 15.86
N SER A 327 19.47 25.43 15.01
CA SER A 327 20.60 26.33 15.31
C SER A 327 20.19 27.79 15.52
N GLN A 328 19.14 28.27 14.84
CA GLN A 328 18.70 29.67 14.95
C GLN A 328 17.69 29.92 16.08
N ARG A 329 16.94 28.90 16.50
CA ARG A 329 15.76 29.08 17.38
C ARG A 329 15.84 28.29 18.70
N MET A 330 16.73 27.30 18.82
CA MET A 330 16.95 26.57 20.07
C MET A 330 18.16 27.14 20.82
N PHE A 331 17.91 27.70 22.01
CA PHE A 331 18.95 28.29 22.84
C PHE A 331 19.30 27.39 24.02
N GLY A 332 20.60 27.30 24.33
CA GLY A 332 21.09 26.56 25.50
C GLY A 332 20.99 25.04 25.42
N GLN A 333 20.75 24.48 24.23
CA GLN A 333 20.63 23.04 23.99
C GLN A 333 21.71 22.57 23.01
N PRO A 334 22.91 22.19 23.47
CA PRO A 334 24.02 21.80 22.59
C PRO A 334 23.81 20.44 21.89
N LEU A 335 22.88 19.62 22.39
CA LEU A 335 22.62 18.27 21.85
C LEU A 335 21.62 18.26 20.69
N VAL A 336 21.21 19.42 20.20
CA VAL A 336 20.35 19.52 19.01
C VAL A 336 21.04 19.04 17.73
N ASP A 337 22.37 19.12 17.65
CA ASP A 337 23.12 18.56 16.51
C ASP A 337 23.06 17.02 16.48
N GLU A 338 23.03 16.38 17.65
CA GLU A 338 22.85 14.93 17.77
C GLU A 338 21.49 14.51 17.21
N LEU A 339 20.44 15.25 17.53
CA LEU A 339 19.10 15.03 17.01
C LEU A 339 19.04 15.12 15.47
N VAL A 340 19.76 16.08 14.88
CA VAL A 340 19.89 16.21 13.42
C VAL A 340 20.56 14.97 12.83
N ASN A 341 21.64 14.49 13.44
CA ASN A 341 22.38 13.33 12.97
C ASN A 341 21.56 12.04 13.06
N ILE A 342 20.83 11.85 14.17
CA ILE A 342 19.92 10.70 14.36
C ILE A 342 18.88 10.66 13.24
N LEU A 343 18.22 11.79 12.97
CA LEU A 343 17.19 11.88 11.95
C LEU A 343 17.77 11.73 10.53
N HIS A 344 18.98 12.23 10.27
CA HIS A 344 19.67 12.04 9.00
C HIS A 344 19.99 10.56 8.75
N ALA A 345 20.54 9.86 9.75
CA ALA A 345 20.85 8.43 9.64
C ALA A 345 19.60 7.59 9.37
N HIS A 346 18.48 7.89 10.06
CA HIS A 346 17.21 7.22 9.81
C HIS A 346 16.69 7.49 8.39
N LYS A 347 16.81 8.72 7.88
CA LYS A 347 16.44 9.04 6.49
C LYS A 347 17.24 8.20 5.49
N GLU A 348 18.56 8.09 5.66
CA GLU A 348 19.39 7.29 4.76
C GLU A 348 19.00 5.81 4.76
N ALA A 349 18.69 5.26 5.93
CA ALA A 349 18.24 3.88 6.09
C ALA A 349 16.90 3.57 5.41
N VAL A 350 16.02 4.56 5.23
CA VAL A 350 14.75 4.38 4.50
C VAL A 350 14.98 4.17 3.00
N HIS A 351 16.05 4.72 2.42
CA HIS A 351 16.31 4.70 0.98
C HIS A 351 17.34 3.64 0.55
N ASP A 352 18.06 3.01 1.49
CA ASP A 352 19.12 2.01 1.23
C ASP A 352 18.71 0.65 1.80
N GLU A 353 18.42 -0.33 0.93
CA GLU A 353 18.01 -1.68 1.34
C GLU A 353 19.08 -2.40 2.19
N ASN A 354 20.36 -2.10 2.01
CA ASN A 354 21.45 -2.68 2.82
C ASN A 354 21.52 -2.06 4.23
N LYS A 355 20.89 -0.90 4.44
CA LYS A 355 20.83 -0.18 5.72
C LYS A 355 19.43 -0.10 6.29
N ARG A 356 18.47 -0.87 5.76
CA ARG A 356 17.06 -0.81 6.17
C ARG A 356 16.90 -0.84 7.69
N ASN A 357 16.08 0.06 8.21
CA ASN A 357 15.74 0.12 9.63
C ASN A 357 15.26 -1.24 10.13
N LYS A 358 15.75 -1.68 11.29
CA LYS A 358 15.36 -2.98 11.87
C LYS A 358 14.13 -2.89 12.77
N LYS A 359 13.79 -1.68 13.22
CA LYS A 359 12.62 -1.32 14.03
C LYS A 359 12.32 0.17 13.82
N ALA A 360 11.19 0.63 14.33
CA ALA A 360 10.86 2.05 14.40
C ALA A 360 11.95 2.85 15.14
N LEU A 361 12.19 4.09 14.71
CA LEU A 361 13.09 5.00 15.42
C LEU A 361 12.37 5.59 16.63
N VAL A 362 12.90 5.37 17.83
CA VAL A 362 12.32 5.87 19.09
C VAL A 362 13.27 6.85 19.77
N ILE A 363 12.90 8.13 19.79
CA ILE A 363 13.66 9.23 20.39
C ILE A 363 12.97 9.68 21.68
N SER A 364 13.71 9.75 22.78
CA SER A 364 13.22 10.26 24.06
C SER A 364 13.82 11.63 24.38
N LEU A 365 13.00 12.68 24.26
CA LEU A 365 13.32 14.05 24.66
C LEU A 365 12.96 14.22 26.15
N HIS A 366 13.96 14.31 27.01
CA HIS A 366 13.76 14.36 28.46
C HIS A 366 14.53 15.53 29.07
N GLY A 367 14.08 16.09 30.19
CA GLY A 367 14.79 17.17 30.85
C GLY A 367 13.88 18.19 31.53
N TRP A 368 14.45 19.33 31.91
CA TRP A 368 13.78 20.35 32.73
C TRP A 368 12.51 20.93 32.04
N PRO A 369 11.46 21.34 32.78
CA PRO A 369 10.28 21.94 32.17
C PRO A 369 10.58 23.28 31.48
N GLY A 370 10.01 23.49 30.30
CA GLY A 370 10.02 24.78 29.60
C GLY A 370 11.31 25.14 28.86
N VAL A 371 12.17 24.16 28.61
CA VAL A 371 13.47 24.34 27.96
C VAL A 371 13.49 24.01 26.45
N GLY A 372 12.33 23.63 25.88
CA GLY A 372 12.16 23.49 24.43
C GLY A 372 11.91 22.09 23.87
N LYS A 373 11.59 21.08 24.69
CA LYS A 373 11.31 19.70 24.21
C LYS A 373 10.19 19.64 23.15
N ASN A 374 9.01 20.18 23.45
CA ASN A 374 7.88 20.24 22.52
C ASN A 374 8.17 21.13 21.30
N TYR A 375 8.99 22.17 21.50
CA TYR A 375 9.41 23.07 20.44
C TYR A 375 10.33 22.35 19.45
N ALA A 376 11.26 21.53 19.93
CA ALA A 376 12.08 20.66 19.10
C ALA A 376 11.24 19.64 18.33
N ALA A 377 10.27 18.96 18.97
CA ALA A 377 9.35 18.06 18.30
C ALA A 377 8.55 18.75 17.17
N THR A 378 8.14 20.00 17.40
CA THR A 378 7.46 20.83 16.39
C THR A 378 8.38 21.13 15.20
N MET A 379 9.64 21.50 15.44
CA MET A 379 10.62 21.72 14.37
C MET A 379 10.93 20.45 13.57
N ILE A 380 11.01 19.30 14.24
CA ILE A 380 11.14 18.01 13.56
C ILE A 380 9.94 17.82 12.63
N ALA A 381 8.70 17.98 13.12
CA ALA A 381 7.51 17.85 12.29
C ALA A 381 7.53 18.82 11.09
N GLU A 382 7.90 20.10 11.29
CA GLU A 382 8.00 21.12 10.23
C GLU A 382 9.10 20.84 9.19
N ALA A 383 10.12 20.08 9.55
CA ALA A 383 11.19 19.65 8.64
C ALA A 383 10.84 18.35 7.91
N LEU A 384 10.13 17.45 8.58
CA LEU A 384 9.70 16.17 8.01
C LEU A 384 8.50 16.33 7.08
N TYR A 385 7.54 17.21 7.42
CA TYR A 385 6.27 17.33 6.73
C TYR A 385 5.97 18.78 6.34
N THR A 386 5.43 18.97 5.14
CA THR A 386 5.09 20.30 4.60
C THR A 386 4.06 21.05 5.47
N LYS A 387 3.12 20.32 6.08
CA LYS A 387 2.10 20.86 7.01
C LYS A 387 2.54 20.82 8.49
N GLY A 388 3.78 20.44 8.78
CA GLY A 388 4.29 20.33 10.14
C GLY A 388 3.40 19.47 11.04
N MET A 389 3.10 19.97 12.24
CA MET A 389 2.21 19.32 13.22
C MET A 389 0.77 19.14 12.74
N HIS A 390 0.34 19.87 11.70
CA HIS A 390 -0.99 19.72 11.10
C HIS A 390 -1.06 18.67 9.98
N SER A 391 0.06 18.01 9.70
CA SER A 391 0.10 16.88 8.77
C SER A 391 -0.76 15.72 9.30
N LYS A 392 -1.53 15.09 8.42
CA LYS A 392 -2.31 13.88 8.77
C LYS A 392 -1.44 12.66 9.10
N TYR A 393 -0.15 12.73 8.78
CA TYR A 393 0.85 11.70 9.10
C TYR A 393 1.58 11.99 10.42
N VAL A 394 1.25 13.09 11.10
CA VAL A 394 1.76 13.44 12.43
C VAL A 394 0.64 13.23 13.44
N LYS A 395 0.89 12.41 14.45
CA LYS A 395 -0.05 12.19 15.54
C LYS A 395 0.57 12.60 16.86
N LEU A 396 -0.06 13.57 17.51
CA LEU A 396 0.26 13.96 18.88
C LEU A 396 -0.72 13.29 19.84
N PHE A 397 -0.18 12.65 20.87
CA PHE A 397 -0.90 12.20 22.05
C PHE A 397 -0.38 12.93 23.28
N MET A 398 -1.27 13.29 24.19
CA MET A 398 -0.97 13.90 25.48
C MET A 398 -1.22 12.88 26.59
N GLY A 399 -0.18 12.54 27.35
CA GLY A 399 -0.20 11.46 28.34
C GLY A 399 -1.41 11.49 29.28
N LYS A 400 -1.58 12.57 30.04
CA LYS A 400 -2.71 12.68 30.98
C LYS A 400 -4.07 12.77 30.30
N LYS A 401 -4.17 13.56 29.22
CA LYS A 401 -5.44 13.87 28.57
C LYS A 401 -6.00 12.67 27.79
N ASP A 402 -5.14 11.99 27.05
CA ASP A 402 -5.56 10.88 26.19
C ASP A 402 -5.50 9.55 26.96
N PHE A 403 -4.58 9.41 27.92
CA PHE A 403 -4.25 8.13 28.57
C PHE A 403 -4.22 8.18 30.10
N ASP A 404 -5.16 8.90 30.72
CA ASP A 404 -5.47 8.67 32.15
C ASP A 404 -5.78 7.18 32.45
N CYS A 405 -5.69 6.79 33.72
CA CYS A 405 -5.90 5.41 34.16
C CYS A 405 -7.37 4.93 34.13
N SER A 406 -8.30 5.68 33.52
CA SER A 406 -9.70 5.28 33.37
C SER A 406 -9.97 4.68 31.98
N ASN A 407 -10.93 3.76 31.89
CA ASN A 407 -11.35 3.12 30.63
C ASN A 407 -10.17 2.56 29.80
N LEU A 408 -9.15 2.03 30.48
CA LEU A 408 -7.87 1.64 29.88
C LEU A 408 -8.01 0.67 28.70
N GLN A 409 -8.94 -0.29 28.78
CA GLN A 409 -9.13 -1.27 27.72
C GLN A 409 -9.51 -0.59 26.40
N LYS A 410 -10.53 0.27 26.43
CA LYS A 410 -10.96 1.03 25.26
C LYS A 410 -9.85 1.94 24.74
N LYS A 411 -9.13 2.62 25.63
CA LYS A 411 -8.01 3.50 25.24
C LYS A 411 -6.87 2.74 24.56
N LYS A 412 -6.57 1.52 25.01
CA LYS A 412 -5.58 0.63 24.39
C LYS A 412 -6.02 0.20 22.98
N GLU A 413 -7.27 -0.21 22.83
CA GLU A 413 -7.85 -0.59 21.54
C GLU A 413 -7.86 0.58 20.56
N ASP A 414 -8.35 1.75 20.99
CA ASP A 414 -8.38 2.98 20.20
C ASP A 414 -6.97 3.44 19.79
N LEU A 415 -5.98 3.31 20.70
CA LEU A 415 -4.59 3.62 20.42
C LEU A 415 -4.02 2.71 19.33
N VAL A 416 -4.16 1.40 19.48
CA VAL A 416 -3.66 0.41 18.50
C VAL A 416 -4.33 0.62 17.15
N ALA A 417 -5.65 0.80 17.11
CA ALA A 417 -6.39 1.06 15.87
C ALA A 417 -5.92 2.35 15.19
N THR A 418 -5.67 3.41 15.96
CA THR A 418 -5.17 4.69 15.45
C THR A 418 -3.76 4.55 14.88
N LEU A 419 -2.84 3.90 15.61
CA LEU A 419 -1.46 3.68 15.14
C LEU A 419 -1.44 2.84 13.87
N ASN A 420 -2.16 1.72 13.88
CA ASN A 420 -2.30 0.84 12.72
C ASN A 420 -2.83 1.60 11.49
N SER A 421 -3.87 2.43 11.68
CA SER A 421 -4.43 3.23 10.59
C SER A 421 -3.43 4.23 10.02
N ILE A 422 -2.71 4.96 10.87
CA ILE A 422 -1.77 6.00 10.45
C ILE A 422 -0.58 5.40 9.72
N VAL A 423 0.02 4.35 10.27
CA VAL A 423 1.21 3.70 9.67
C VAL A 423 0.85 2.95 8.39
N LYS A 424 -0.31 2.29 8.34
CA LYS A 424 -0.80 1.67 7.10
C LYS A 424 -0.98 2.67 5.97
N ASN A 425 -1.40 3.90 6.29
CA ASN A 425 -1.55 4.98 5.31
C ASN A 425 -0.22 5.65 4.95
N CYS A 426 0.76 5.66 5.87
CA CYS A 426 2.09 6.22 5.64
C CYS A 426 3.12 5.55 6.57
N PRO A 427 3.96 4.65 6.06
CA PRO A 427 5.00 3.99 6.84
C PRO A 427 5.96 4.98 7.52
N ARG A 428 6.16 6.15 6.90
CA ARG A 428 7.00 7.26 7.37
C ARG A 428 6.25 8.25 8.26
N SER A 429 5.34 7.75 9.09
CA SER A 429 4.56 8.59 10.01
C SER A 429 5.34 8.99 11.26
N LEU A 430 4.97 10.11 11.87
CA LEU A 430 5.56 10.64 13.09
C LEU A 430 4.54 10.59 14.22
N ILE A 431 4.86 9.84 15.27
CA ILE A 431 4.02 9.70 16.45
C ILE A 431 4.72 10.34 17.65
N ILE A 432 4.06 11.30 18.28
CA ILE A 432 4.59 12.06 19.41
C ILE A 432 3.74 11.74 20.64
N PHE A 433 4.38 11.24 21.70
CA PHE A 433 3.78 11.09 23.02
C PHE A 433 4.33 12.18 23.94
N ASP A 434 3.53 13.22 24.14
CA ASP A 434 3.85 14.29 25.07
C ASP A 434 3.43 13.93 26.49
N GLU A 435 4.18 14.44 27.48
CA GLU A 435 3.97 14.16 28.90
C GLU A 435 3.84 12.66 29.20
N ILE A 436 4.71 11.83 28.62
CA ILE A 436 4.63 10.36 28.73
C ILE A 436 4.74 9.84 30.17
N HIS A 437 5.28 10.66 31.09
CA HIS A 437 5.34 10.39 32.52
C HIS A 437 3.97 10.43 33.22
N ASP A 438 3.01 11.13 32.62
CA ASP A 438 1.63 11.21 33.11
C ASP A 438 0.71 10.19 32.42
N MET A 439 1.26 9.34 31.54
CA MET A 439 0.54 8.25 30.89
C MET A 439 0.44 7.03 31.83
N CYS A 440 -0.69 6.33 31.81
CA CYS A 440 -0.81 5.07 32.53
C CYS A 440 0.25 4.05 32.04
N PRO A 441 1.07 3.47 32.93
CA PRO A 441 2.16 2.56 32.53
C PRO A 441 1.70 1.39 31.65
N SER A 442 0.51 0.84 31.92
CA SER A 442 -0.01 -0.31 31.18
C SER A 442 -0.34 -0.03 29.70
N VAL A 443 -0.38 1.24 29.28
CA VAL A 443 -0.56 1.66 27.88
C VAL A 443 0.76 1.54 27.11
N LEU A 444 1.91 1.76 27.76
CA LEU A 444 3.24 1.57 27.16
C LEU A 444 3.46 0.11 26.74
N ASP A 445 2.98 -0.84 27.54
CA ASP A 445 3.07 -2.27 27.24
C ASP A 445 2.32 -2.63 25.95
N THR A 446 1.26 -1.89 25.60
CA THR A 446 0.45 -2.14 24.40
C THR A 446 1.17 -1.72 23.12
N ILE A 447 1.96 -0.65 23.16
CA ILE A 447 2.70 -0.16 21.98
C ILE A 447 4.08 -0.80 21.82
N LYS A 448 4.59 -1.46 22.87
CA LYS A 448 5.89 -2.14 22.87
C LYS A 448 6.15 -3.02 21.64
N PRO A 449 5.21 -3.87 21.17
CA PRO A 449 5.44 -4.69 19.97
C PRO A 449 5.76 -3.87 18.72
N MET A 450 5.19 -2.67 18.59
CA MET A 450 5.36 -1.75 17.46
C MET A 450 6.73 -1.04 17.49
N LEU A 451 7.37 -0.97 18.66
CA LEU A 451 8.65 -0.29 18.89
C LEU A 451 9.84 -1.26 18.90
N ASP A 452 9.59 -2.56 18.84
CA ASP A 452 10.61 -3.60 18.91
C ASP A 452 10.95 -4.14 17.51
N HIS A 453 11.90 -5.07 17.40
CA HIS A 453 12.45 -5.62 16.15
C HIS A 453 11.50 -6.55 15.37
N HIS A 454 10.19 -6.36 15.52
CA HIS A 454 9.20 -7.15 14.80
C HIS A 454 9.10 -6.63 13.36
N HIS A 455 9.20 -7.54 12.39
CA HIS A 455 9.09 -7.19 10.97
C HIS A 455 7.69 -6.64 10.61
N ALA A 456 6.66 -7.05 11.33
CA ALA A 456 5.32 -6.51 11.24
C ALA A 456 4.51 -6.85 12.51
N VAL A 457 3.66 -5.93 12.95
CA VAL A 457 2.63 -6.16 13.99
C VAL A 457 1.28 -6.12 13.28
N ASP A 458 0.50 -7.20 13.35
CA ASP A 458 -0.76 -7.35 12.63
C ASP A 458 -0.67 -7.08 11.11
N GLY A 459 0.47 -7.43 10.50
CA GLY A 459 0.73 -7.20 9.07
C GLY A 459 1.12 -5.75 8.71
N ILE A 460 1.39 -4.90 9.70
CA ILE A 460 1.80 -3.50 9.51
C ILE A 460 3.27 -3.35 9.89
N ASP A 461 4.05 -2.75 8.99
CA ASP A 461 5.48 -2.52 9.15
C ASP A 461 5.74 -1.12 9.72
N TYR A 462 6.29 -1.07 10.93
CA TYR A 462 6.58 0.16 11.67
C TYR A 462 8.02 0.66 11.49
N ARG A 463 8.87 -0.04 10.73
CA ARG A 463 10.33 0.21 10.68
C ARG A 463 10.71 1.61 10.21
N ASP A 464 9.90 2.22 9.37
CA ASP A 464 10.16 3.57 8.83
C ASP A 464 9.41 4.67 9.60
N SER A 465 8.69 4.32 10.67
CA SER A 465 7.99 5.27 11.53
C SER A 465 8.92 5.86 12.59
N ILE A 466 8.64 7.09 12.99
CA ILE A 466 9.39 7.82 14.03
C ILE A 466 8.47 8.03 15.23
N PHE A 467 8.95 7.63 16.41
CA PHE A 467 8.31 7.87 17.69
C PHE A 467 9.13 8.86 18.50
N ILE A 468 8.48 9.91 19.00
CA ILE A 468 9.07 10.90 19.89
C ILE A 468 8.35 10.86 21.23
N PHE A 469 9.09 10.54 22.29
CA PHE A 469 8.60 10.59 23.66
C PHE A 469 9.10 11.85 24.34
N ILE A 470 8.20 12.61 24.95
CA ILE A 470 8.55 13.84 25.67
C ILE A 470 8.24 13.66 27.15
N SER A 471 9.23 13.93 27.99
CA SER A 471 9.09 13.77 29.44
C SER A 471 9.83 14.85 30.23
N ASN A 472 9.34 15.10 31.45
CA ASN A 472 10.07 15.90 32.45
C ASN A 472 10.88 15.01 33.43
N ILE A 473 10.73 13.69 33.36
CA ILE A 473 11.52 12.73 34.15
C ILE A 473 13.01 12.93 33.85
N GLY A 474 13.85 12.83 34.89
CA GLY A 474 15.30 13.02 34.76
C GLY A 474 15.75 14.48 34.80
N GLY A 475 14.81 15.45 34.78
CA GLY A 475 15.15 16.87 34.77
C GLY A 475 15.93 17.32 36.00
N GLN A 476 15.55 16.83 37.20
CA GLN A 476 16.25 17.17 38.44
C GLN A 476 17.64 16.55 38.51
N GLU A 477 17.77 15.30 38.09
CA GLU A 477 19.04 14.58 38.04
C GLU A 477 20.04 15.23 37.07
N ILE A 478 19.55 15.68 35.90
CA ILE A 478 20.36 16.46 34.93
C ILE A 478 20.82 17.78 35.54
N ALA A 479 19.94 18.50 36.24
CA ALA A 479 20.27 19.77 36.88
C ALA A 479 21.33 19.60 37.98
N THR A 480 21.18 18.58 38.83
CA THR A 480 22.17 18.25 39.87
C THR A 480 23.53 17.91 39.26
N LYS A 481 23.56 17.08 38.21
CA LYS A 481 24.81 16.72 37.53
C LYS A 481 25.49 17.92 36.88
N LEU A 482 24.74 18.87 36.33
CA LEU A 482 25.27 20.13 35.82
C LEU A 482 25.92 20.97 36.93
N LEU A 483 25.27 21.09 38.09
CA LEU A 483 25.82 21.82 39.24
C LEU A 483 27.15 21.22 39.72
N ASP A 484 27.25 19.88 39.74
CA ASP A 484 28.51 19.19 40.08
C ASP A 484 29.62 19.52 39.08
N LEU A 485 29.31 19.55 37.78
CA LEU A 485 30.27 19.92 36.73
C LEU A 485 30.71 21.40 36.85
N TYR A 486 29.78 22.29 37.19
CA TYR A 486 30.06 23.70 37.47
C TYR A 486 30.98 23.86 38.69
N ALA A 487 30.72 23.13 39.78
CA ALA A 487 31.56 23.13 40.98
C ALA A 487 32.97 22.58 40.72
N GLN A 488 33.12 21.69 39.73
CA GLN A 488 34.40 21.09 39.34
C GLN A 488 35.15 21.85 38.24
N GLY A 489 34.63 22.99 37.77
CA GLY A 489 35.26 23.78 36.70
C GLY A 489 35.31 23.08 35.34
N ALA A 490 34.50 22.02 35.15
CA ALA A 490 34.53 21.19 33.95
C ALA A 490 33.66 21.78 32.82
N LYS A 491 34.15 21.74 31.57
CA LYS A 491 33.37 22.09 30.38
C LYS A 491 32.36 20.99 30.02
N ARG A 492 31.25 21.42 29.42
CA ARG A 492 29.93 20.79 29.15
C ARG A 492 29.88 19.45 28.38
N GLY A 493 30.85 18.54 28.53
CA GLY A 493 30.97 17.31 27.73
C GLY A 493 30.90 16.02 28.54
N GLY A 494 29.75 15.70 29.14
CA GLY A 494 29.59 14.42 29.86
C GLY A 494 28.20 14.21 30.44
N PHE A 495 27.21 13.95 29.58
CA PHE A 495 25.87 13.48 29.98
C PHE A 495 25.60 12.10 29.41
N GLU A 496 26.31 11.10 29.96
CA GLU A 496 25.95 9.70 29.76
C GLU A 496 25.55 9.12 31.12
N LYS A 497 24.34 8.56 31.19
CA LYS A 497 23.70 7.86 32.33
C LYS A 497 22.78 8.69 33.22
N ALA A 498 21.59 9.02 32.72
CA ALA A 498 20.41 9.23 33.55
C ALA A 498 19.10 9.03 32.76
N ALA A 499 18.54 7.81 32.79
CA ALA A 499 17.10 7.52 32.76
C ALA A 499 16.86 6.02 32.55
N ALA A 500 16.68 5.28 33.64
CA ALA A 500 16.35 3.86 33.62
C ALA A 500 14.83 3.66 33.52
N ILE A 501 14.29 3.59 32.29
CA ILE A 501 13.06 2.84 31.95
C ILE A 501 13.21 2.32 30.51
N ALA A 502 13.11 0.99 30.34
CA ALA A 502 13.08 0.25 29.06
C ALA A 502 14.33 0.35 28.15
N ASN A 503 15.50 -0.07 28.65
CA ASN A 503 16.82 -0.05 27.99
C ASN A 503 16.94 -0.72 26.59
N HIS A 504 15.87 -1.23 25.98
CA HIS A 504 15.90 -1.90 24.67
C HIS A 504 14.92 -1.34 23.62
N LEU A 505 13.98 -0.47 24.01
CA LEU A 505 12.97 0.07 23.09
C LEU A 505 13.31 1.48 22.59
N ILE A 506 13.88 2.31 23.45
CA ILE A 506 14.32 3.67 23.08
C ILE A 506 15.70 3.57 22.41
N ASP A 507 15.84 4.17 21.23
CA ASP A 507 17.10 4.21 20.49
C ASP A 507 18.03 5.30 21.01
N HIS A 508 17.45 6.48 21.25
CA HIS A 508 18.22 7.66 21.62
C HIS A 508 17.55 8.42 22.75
N TYR A 509 18.32 8.71 23.79
CA TYR A 509 17.94 9.60 24.89
C TYR A 509 18.59 10.95 24.67
N VAL A 510 17.79 11.98 24.39
CA VAL A 510 18.26 13.35 24.14
C VAL A 510 17.94 14.23 25.35
N PRO A 511 18.91 14.52 26.23
CA PRO A 511 18.67 15.35 27.40
C PRO A 511 18.58 16.83 27.02
N PHE A 512 17.60 17.51 27.62
CA PHE A 512 17.42 18.94 27.52
C PHE A 512 17.83 19.61 28.82
N LEU A 513 18.77 20.54 28.71
CA LEU A 513 19.42 21.19 29.85
C LEU A 513 18.55 22.34 30.40
N PRO A 514 18.58 22.59 31.72
CA PRO A 514 18.08 23.82 32.32
C PRO A 514 18.67 25.08 31.67
N LEU A 515 17.87 26.14 31.59
CA LEU A 515 18.27 27.39 30.94
C LEU A 515 18.83 28.39 31.93
N GLU A 516 20.06 28.84 31.69
CA GLU A 516 20.66 30.01 32.33
C GLU A 516 19.98 31.33 31.92
N GLN A 517 20.21 32.39 32.69
CA GLN A 517 19.63 33.72 32.47
C GLN A 517 19.81 34.24 31.03
N HIS A 518 21.03 34.17 30.49
CA HIS A 518 21.27 34.64 29.12
C HIS A 518 20.48 33.87 28.05
N HIS A 519 20.19 32.57 28.26
CA HIS A 519 19.34 31.80 27.33
C HIS A 519 17.88 32.25 27.41
N VAL A 520 17.41 32.59 28.61
CA VAL A 520 16.07 33.12 28.84
C VAL A 520 15.92 34.50 28.21
N GLU A 521 16.94 35.35 28.27
CA GLU A 521 16.97 36.63 27.56
C GLU A 521 16.85 36.44 26.03
N MET A 522 17.55 35.46 25.47
CA MET A 522 17.42 35.10 24.05
C MET A 522 16.00 34.62 23.69
N CYS A 523 15.35 33.81 24.54
CA CYS A 523 13.94 33.44 24.37
C CYS A 523 13.03 34.67 24.34
N ALA A 524 13.20 35.60 25.28
CA ALA A 524 12.39 36.80 25.37
C ALA A 524 12.55 37.68 24.10
N LEU A 525 13.79 37.87 23.63
CA LEU A 525 14.07 38.58 22.38
C LEU A 525 13.43 37.90 21.17
N ALA A 526 13.48 36.58 21.10
CA ALA A 526 12.85 35.83 20.02
C ALA A 526 11.33 35.98 20.02
N GLU A 527 10.70 36.00 21.19
CA GLU A 527 9.25 36.24 21.32
C GLU A 527 8.90 37.70 20.96
N PHE A 528 9.65 38.71 21.41
CA PHE A 528 9.41 40.09 20.94
C PHE A 528 9.48 40.21 19.41
N ARG A 529 10.44 39.54 18.78
CA ARG A 529 10.57 39.51 17.32
C ARG A 529 9.40 38.82 16.63
N SER A 530 8.81 37.77 17.22
CA SER A 530 7.63 37.11 16.66
C SER A 530 6.40 38.04 16.64
N HIS A 531 6.36 39.02 17.54
CA HIS A 531 5.37 40.11 17.58
C HIS A 531 5.83 41.39 16.87
N SER A 532 6.80 41.30 15.96
CA SER A 532 7.34 42.42 15.17
C SER A 532 8.03 43.53 15.98
N VAL A 533 8.50 43.22 17.20
CA VAL A 533 9.30 44.13 18.02
C VAL A 533 10.76 43.68 17.99
N TYR A 534 11.56 44.26 17.09
CA TYR A 534 12.96 43.85 16.88
C TYR A 534 13.94 44.41 17.93
N HIS A 535 13.59 45.56 18.52
CA HIS A 535 14.41 46.29 19.50
C HIS A 535 13.56 46.67 20.73
N PRO A 536 13.24 45.72 21.61
CA PRO A 536 12.52 46.03 22.85
C PRO A 536 13.35 46.94 23.75
N THR A 537 12.70 47.88 24.43
CA THR A 537 13.38 48.78 25.37
C THR A 537 13.89 48.01 26.59
N LYS A 538 14.84 48.59 27.33
CA LYS A 538 15.33 48.00 28.59
C LYS A 538 14.20 47.76 29.59
N GLU A 539 13.20 48.64 29.61
CA GLU A 539 12.00 48.52 30.45
C GLU A 539 11.13 47.34 30.05
N MET A 540 10.87 47.18 28.74
CA MET A 540 10.12 46.03 28.22
C MET A 540 10.83 44.71 28.52
N MET A 541 12.16 44.67 28.39
CA MET A 541 12.95 43.48 28.72
C MET A 541 12.94 43.17 30.22
N ALA A 542 13.10 44.17 31.09
CA ALA A 542 13.03 43.97 32.54
C ALA A 542 11.63 43.48 32.97
N GLU A 543 10.57 44.06 32.41
CA GLU A 543 9.19 43.63 32.69
C GLU A 543 8.93 42.21 32.17
N ALA A 544 9.43 41.87 30.99
CA ALA A 544 9.32 40.53 30.44
C ALA A 544 10.02 39.49 31.32
N LEU A 545 11.25 39.77 31.79
CA LEU A 545 12.05 38.85 32.60
C LEU A 545 11.52 38.69 34.04
N SER A 546 10.73 39.65 34.54
CA SER A 546 10.21 39.66 35.92
C SER A 546 9.37 38.44 36.32
N VAL A 547 8.80 37.72 35.33
CA VAL A 547 7.99 36.53 35.59
C VAL A 547 8.82 35.25 35.73
N ILE A 548 10.13 35.32 35.48
CA ILE A 548 11.04 34.18 35.60
C ILE A 548 11.68 34.17 36.98
N THR A 549 11.62 33.01 37.64
CA THR A 549 12.34 32.74 38.88
C THR A 549 13.49 31.78 38.59
N TYR A 550 14.59 31.96 39.32
CA TYR A 550 15.81 31.17 39.19
C TYR A 550 16.05 30.36 40.47
N GLY A 551 16.69 29.20 40.32
CA GLY A 551 17.03 28.28 41.41
C GLY A 551 18.38 27.58 41.14
N PRO A 552 18.83 26.66 42.02
CA PRO A 552 18.06 25.99 43.08
C PRO A 552 17.94 26.77 44.40
N ASN A 553 18.91 27.61 44.75
CA ASN A 553 18.95 28.41 45.99
C ASN A 553 19.04 29.91 45.68
N GLU A 554 18.57 30.77 46.60
CA GLU A 554 18.62 32.24 46.45
C GLU A 554 20.07 32.77 46.37
N ASP A 555 21.04 32.05 46.95
CA ASP A 555 22.45 32.44 46.98
C ASP A 555 23.21 32.14 45.67
N GLN A 556 22.71 31.20 44.86
CA GLN A 556 23.27 30.83 43.55
C GLN A 556 22.14 30.53 42.53
N PRO A 557 21.38 31.54 42.11
CA PRO A 557 20.28 31.38 41.15
C PRO A 557 20.85 31.27 39.73
N ILE A 558 21.18 30.06 39.30
CA ILE A 558 21.84 29.82 38.01
C ILE A 558 20.82 29.47 36.91
N PHE A 559 19.80 28.68 37.23
CA PHE A 559 18.88 28.12 36.23
C PHE A 559 17.44 28.58 36.41
N ALA A 560 16.74 28.83 35.31
CA ALA A 560 15.34 29.23 35.32
C ALA A 560 14.41 28.06 35.70
N ASN A 561 13.65 28.24 36.78
CA ASN A 561 12.78 27.21 37.35
C ASN A 561 11.71 26.70 36.38
N ASN A 562 11.23 27.55 35.46
CA ASN A 562 10.20 27.20 34.47
C ASN A 562 10.68 27.35 33.01
N GLY A 563 11.98 27.48 32.79
CA GLY A 563 12.54 27.82 31.48
C GLY A 563 11.84 29.05 30.86
N CYS A 564 11.48 28.96 29.58
CA CYS A 564 10.86 30.05 28.82
C CYS A 564 9.32 29.99 28.76
N LYS A 565 8.65 29.07 29.50
CA LYS A 565 7.19 28.82 29.41
C LYS A 565 6.31 30.06 29.64
N ARG A 566 6.75 31.00 30.47
CA ARG A 566 5.92 32.15 30.89
C ARG A 566 5.86 33.29 29.86
N PHE A 567 6.74 33.29 28.86
CA PHE A 567 6.83 34.40 27.90
C PHE A 567 5.71 34.45 26.87
N THR A 568 5.22 33.30 26.39
CA THR A 568 4.16 33.22 25.36
C THR A 568 2.88 33.95 25.76
N ARG A 569 2.61 34.12 27.06
CA ARG A 569 1.45 34.88 27.56
C ARG A 569 1.81 36.29 28.03
N HIS A 570 3.01 36.48 28.57
CA HIS A 570 3.39 37.72 29.23
C HIS A 570 3.91 38.79 28.26
N ILE A 571 4.72 38.44 27.27
CA ILE A 571 5.30 39.41 26.32
C ILE A 571 4.23 40.16 25.50
N PRO A 572 3.18 39.51 24.98
CA PRO A 572 2.08 40.23 24.34
C PRO A 572 1.45 41.31 25.23
N TYR A 573 1.29 41.02 26.52
CA TYR A 573 0.79 41.98 27.50
C TYR A 573 1.76 43.15 27.72
N VAL A 574 3.06 42.87 27.84
CA VAL A 574 4.10 43.91 27.96
C VAL A 574 4.10 44.83 26.74
N ILE A 575 3.95 44.28 25.53
CA ILE A 575 3.85 45.06 24.28
C ILE A 575 2.62 45.96 24.31
N GLN A 576 1.45 45.41 24.67
CA GLN A 576 0.19 46.16 24.72
C GLN A 576 0.25 47.32 25.72
N LYS A 577 0.76 47.08 26.92
CA LYS A 577 0.91 48.08 27.98
C LYS A 577 1.86 49.21 27.59
N ASN A 578 2.97 48.88 26.93
CA ASN A 578 3.96 49.89 26.52
C ASN A 578 3.50 50.69 25.27
N LYS A 579 2.68 50.10 24.38
CA LYS A 579 2.00 50.87 23.32
C LYS A 579 1.08 51.96 23.89
N GLN A 580 0.29 51.62 24.90
CA GLN A 580 -0.61 52.59 25.56
C GLN A 580 0.14 53.74 26.24
N LYS A 581 1.36 53.50 26.74
CA LYS A 581 2.25 54.54 27.32
C LYS A 581 2.90 55.46 26.27
N LEU A 582 2.94 55.06 25.01
CA LEU A 582 3.51 55.84 23.91
C LEU A 582 2.44 56.67 23.18
N GLU A 583 1.16 56.32 23.33
CA GLU A 583 0.00 57.04 22.80
C GLU A 583 -0.59 58.07 23.78
N LEU A 584 -0.13 58.06 25.04
CA LEU A 584 -0.38 59.05 26.10
C LEU A 584 0.86 59.93 26.29
#